data_AF-A0AAE0GNT4-F1
#
_entry.id   AF-A0AAE0GNT4-F1
#
_cell.length_a   1.000
_cell.length_b   1.000
_cell.length_c   1.000
_cell.angle_alpha   90.00
_cell.angle_beta   90.00
_cell.angle_gamma   90.00
#
_symmetry.space_group_name_H-M   'P 1'
#
loop_
_entity.id
_entity.type
_entity.pdbx_description
1 polymer ?
#
loop_
_entity_poly.entity_id
_entity_poly.type
_entity_poly.pdbx_seq_one_letter_code
_entity_poly.pdbx_strand_id
1 'polypeptide(L)'
;VDGLRNRQTGGTALSPRQTWVLDSMPGLVEGDAHMAEQTLAALRTLPQPVPSRKWLQEYMAPRGFSDVLINWIGTNLVPQPGSKPGVGPLVWGFSIEGCADMYNSYSSTCMWDVIKGTSTNTPVDLVRAEKCIPWDVEGEENLAEALSQNSEAFRAHVLPKAGHWVQMDNPTGLVEIMKPSFLRLCT
;
A
#
# COMPACT_ATOMS: atom_id res chain seq x y z
N VAL A 1 37.12 -14.30 -21.47
CA VAL A 1 37.49 -13.25 -20.51
C VAL A 1 36.18 -12.71 -19.95
N ASP A 2 35.92 -13.10 -18.70
CA ASP A 2 35.01 -12.54 -17.68
C ASP A 2 33.62 -12.07 -18.12
N GLY A 3 32.51 -12.72 -17.75
CA GLY A 3 32.20 -13.15 -16.38
C GLY A 3 31.68 -11.97 -15.58
N LEU A 4 30.52 -11.42 -15.96
CA LEU A 4 29.77 -10.47 -15.14
C LEU A 4 29.23 -11.20 -13.91
N ARG A 5 30.13 -11.43 -12.95
CA ARG A 5 29.79 -11.76 -11.57
C ARG A 5 29.03 -10.57 -11.01
N ASN A 6 27.72 -10.74 -10.88
CA ASN A 6 26.91 -9.96 -9.95
C ASN A 6 27.58 -10.09 -8.57
N ARG A 7 28.29 -9.05 -8.14
CA ARG A 7 28.72 -8.95 -6.74
C ARG A 7 27.45 -8.78 -5.93
N GLN A 8 26.95 -9.87 -5.36
CA GLN A 8 26.20 -9.79 -4.12
C GLN A 8 27.15 -9.20 -3.08
N THR A 9 27.09 -7.88 -2.90
CA THR A 9 27.66 -7.25 -1.72
C THR A 9 26.79 -7.68 -0.55
N GLY A 10 27.18 -8.76 0.11
CA GLY A 10 26.67 -9.20 1.40
C GLY A 10 27.06 -8.23 2.51
N GLY A 11 26.58 -6.99 2.42
CA GLY A 11 26.42 -6.15 3.60
C GLY A 11 25.16 -6.63 4.30
N THR A 12 25.25 -6.95 5.60
CA THR A 12 24.07 -7.09 6.45
C THR A 12 23.26 -5.80 6.29
N ALA A 13 22.11 -5.88 5.62
CA ALA A 13 21.19 -4.76 5.57
C ALA A 13 20.89 -4.36 7.02
N LEU A 14 21.09 -3.09 7.35
CA LEU A 14 20.79 -2.59 8.68
C LEU A 14 19.29 -2.78 8.91
N SER A 15 18.92 -3.37 10.06
CA SER A 15 17.52 -3.48 10.44
C SER A 15 16.89 -2.08 10.54
N PRO A 16 15.64 -1.91 10.08
CA PRO A 16 14.92 -0.66 10.28
C PRO A 16 14.90 -0.26 11.76
N ARG A 17 15.12 1.03 12.06
CA ARG A 17 14.98 1.56 13.42
C ARG A 17 13.52 1.62 13.89
N GLN A 18 12.60 1.64 12.94
CA GLN A 18 11.15 1.60 13.15
C GLN A 18 10.48 1.18 11.84
N THR A 19 9.33 0.52 11.96
CA THR A 19 8.49 0.11 10.84
C THR A 19 7.06 0.55 11.10
N TRP A 20 6.41 1.12 10.10
CA TRP A 20 5.02 1.56 10.18
C TRP A 20 4.18 0.83 9.13
N VAL A 21 3.12 0.18 9.57
CA VAL A 21 2.13 -0.49 8.71
C VAL A 21 0.87 0.36 8.73
N LEU A 22 0.47 0.86 7.56
CA LEU A 22 -0.66 1.78 7.42
C LEU A 22 -1.86 1.04 6.82
N ASP A 23 -2.88 0.83 7.64
CA ASP A 23 -4.17 0.20 7.36
C ASP A 23 -4.08 -1.02 6.42
N SER A 24 -3.05 -1.85 6.64
CA SER A 24 -2.77 -3.04 5.83
C SER A 24 -2.78 -4.25 6.74
N MET A 25 -3.62 -5.23 6.41
CA MET A 25 -3.70 -6.51 7.10
C MET A 25 -2.36 -7.27 6.91
N PRO A 26 -1.67 -7.69 8.00
CA PRO A 26 -0.40 -8.42 7.89
C PRO A 26 -0.54 -9.90 7.51
N GLY A 27 -1.74 -10.47 7.66
CA GLY A 27 -2.04 -11.84 7.28
C GLY A 27 -2.35 -11.99 5.79
N LEU A 28 -2.85 -13.17 5.44
CA LEU A 28 -3.43 -13.40 4.12
C LEU A 28 -4.64 -12.49 3.91
N VAL A 29 -4.87 -12.08 2.66
CA VAL A 29 -6.04 -11.28 2.28
C VAL A 29 -6.88 -12.12 1.33
N GLU A 30 -8.04 -12.56 1.81
CA GLU A 30 -9.02 -13.26 0.99
C GLU A 30 -9.92 -12.28 0.23
N GLY A 31 -10.10 -12.53 -1.06
CA GLY A 31 -10.95 -11.72 -1.93
C GLY A 31 -10.35 -10.35 -2.29
N ASP A 32 -11.17 -9.50 -2.91
CA ASP A 32 -10.74 -8.21 -3.43
C ASP A 32 -10.99 -7.08 -2.42
N ALA A 33 -10.15 -7.03 -1.39
CA ALA A 33 -10.18 -5.96 -0.41
C ALA A 33 -9.96 -4.61 -1.12
N HIS A 34 -10.91 -3.69 -0.95
CA HIS A 34 -10.89 -2.33 -1.51
C HIS A 34 -10.83 -2.25 -3.06
N MET A 35 -11.33 -3.27 -3.77
CA MET A 35 -11.45 -3.28 -5.25
C MET A 35 -10.10 -3.19 -6.00
N ALA A 36 -8.98 -3.54 -5.34
CA ALA A 36 -7.65 -3.47 -5.93
C ALA A 36 -7.50 -4.45 -7.11
N GLU A 37 -7.90 -5.70 -6.95
CA GLU A 37 -7.82 -6.74 -7.99
C GLU A 37 -8.72 -6.39 -9.18
N GLN A 38 -9.97 -6.02 -8.92
CA GLN A 38 -10.92 -5.61 -9.96
C GLN A 38 -10.43 -4.37 -10.71
N THR A 39 -9.83 -3.41 -10.01
CA THR A 39 -9.25 -2.21 -10.63
C THR A 39 -8.09 -2.61 -11.55
N LEU A 40 -7.12 -3.39 -11.05
CA LEU A 40 -5.98 -3.85 -11.85
C LEU A 40 -6.41 -4.66 -13.07
N ALA A 41 -7.39 -5.56 -12.91
CA ALA A 41 -7.97 -6.33 -14.00
C ALA A 41 -8.60 -5.41 -15.07
N ALA A 42 -9.36 -4.40 -14.65
CA ALA A 42 -9.93 -3.43 -15.59
C ALA A 42 -8.85 -2.63 -16.33
N LEU A 43 -7.80 -2.18 -15.63
CA LEU A 43 -6.70 -1.43 -16.24
C LEU A 43 -5.95 -2.23 -17.30
N ARG A 44 -5.78 -3.54 -17.10
CA ARG A 44 -5.15 -4.45 -18.10
C ARG A 44 -5.94 -4.55 -19.41
N THR A 45 -7.26 -4.35 -19.37
CA THR A 45 -8.10 -4.41 -20.58
C THR A 45 -8.10 -3.11 -21.39
N LEU A 46 -7.51 -2.04 -20.85
CA LEU A 46 -7.55 -0.73 -21.50
C LEU A 46 -6.68 -0.72 -22.76
N PRO A 47 -7.16 -0.12 -23.87
CA PRO A 47 -6.32 0.17 -25.01
C PRO A 47 -5.17 1.09 -24.57
N GLN A 48 -3.97 0.75 -25.01
CA GLN A 48 -2.78 1.58 -24.83
C GLN A 48 -2.35 2.16 -26.18
N PRO A 49 -2.02 3.45 -26.25
CA PRO A 49 -2.08 4.43 -25.16
C PRO A 49 -3.52 4.90 -24.88
N VAL A 50 -3.76 5.42 -23.67
CA VAL A 50 -5.07 5.93 -23.24
C VAL A 50 -5.36 7.26 -23.96
N PRO A 51 -6.48 7.40 -24.71
CA PRO A 51 -6.75 8.59 -25.51
C PRO A 51 -6.83 9.91 -24.71
N SER A 52 -7.52 9.90 -23.57
CA SER A 52 -7.63 11.05 -22.66
C SER A 52 -8.18 10.61 -21.29
N ARG A 53 -8.07 11.46 -20.27
CA ARG A 53 -8.72 11.24 -18.97
C ARG A 53 -10.25 11.20 -19.06
N LYS A 54 -10.84 12.02 -19.93
CA LYS A 54 -12.28 11.99 -20.21
C LYS A 54 -12.70 10.64 -20.78
N TRP A 55 -11.93 10.12 -21.74
CA TRP A 55 -12.16 8.80 -22.31
C TRP A 55 -12.03 7.70 -21.25
N LEU A 56 -11.05 7.79 -20.35
CA LEU A 56 -10.91 6.85 -19.22
C LEU A 56 -12.19 6.82 -18.36
N GLN A 57 -12.78 7.98 -18.07
CA GLN A 57 -14.04 8.06 -17.33
C GLN A 57 -15.20 7.43 -18.09
N GLU A 58 -15.36 7.73 -19.37
CA GLU A 58 -16.39 7.13 -20.23
C GLU A 58 -16.24 5.60 -20.36
N TYR A 59 -15.01 5.09 -20.29
CA TYR A 59 -14.74 3.66 -20.32
C TYR A 59 -15.00 2.97 -18.97
N MET A 60 -14.54 3.55 -17.86
CA MET A 60 -14.60 2.91 -16.55
C MET A 60 -15.96 3.07 -15.85
N ALA A 61 -16.64 4.20 -15.98
CA ALA A 61 -17.90 4.45 -15.26
C ALA A 61 -19.00 3.41 -15.58
N PRO A 62 -19.24 3.00 -16.84
CA PRO A 62 -20.22 1.94 -17.16
C PRO A 62 -19.88 0.55 -16.58
N ARG A 63 -18.65 0.36 -16.09
CA ARG A 63 -18.17 -0.89 -15.45
C ARG A 63 -18.31 -0.87 -13.93
N GLY A 64 -18.94 0.18 -13.36
CA GLY A 64 -19.24 0.26 -11.93
C GLY A 64 -18.16 0.96 -11.08
N PHE A 65 -17.11 1.49 -11.69
CA PHE A 65 -16.09 2.26 -10.97
C PHE A 65 -16.61 3.66 -10.62
N SER A 66 -16.35 4.13 -9.40
CA SER A 66 -16.77 5.46 -8.94
C SER A 66 -15.95 6.58 -9.59
N ASP A 67 -16.55 7.75 -9.75
CA ASP A 67 -15.83 8.94 -10.27
C ASP A 67 -14.61 9.29 -9.41
N VAL A 68 -14.68 9.08 -8.09
CA VAL A 68 -13.56 9.34 -7.17
C VAL A 68 -12.37 8.44 -7.54
N LEU A 69 -12.61 7.13 -7.70
CA LEU A 69 -11.57 6.17 -8.06
C LEU A 69 -11.00 6.44 -9.46
N ILE A 70 -11.87 6.72 -10.44
CA ILE A 70 -11.46 7.03 -11.82
C ILE A 70 -10.59 8.28 -11.87
N ASN A 71 -11.01 9.35 -11.18
CA ASN A 71 -10.26 10.60 -11.16
C ASN A 71 -8.91 10.41 -10.46
N TRP A 72 -8.89 9.68 -9.33
CA TRP A 72 -7.66 9.36 -8.62
C TRP A 72 -6.69 8.54 -9.47
N ILE A 73 -7.12 7.43 -10.06
CA ILE A 73 -6.23 6.59 -10.88
C ILE A 73 -5.73 7.37 -12.10
N GLY A 74 -6.58 8.21 -12.70
CA GLY A 74 -6.24 9.09 -13.82
C GLY A 74 -5.17 10.14 -13.51
N THR A 75 -4.84 10.40 -12.24
CA THR A 75 -3.70 11.27 -11.89
C THR A 75 -2.36 10.66 -12.30
N ASN A 76 -2.29 9.33 -12.42
CA ASN A 76 -1.09 8.59 -12.81
C ASN A 76 -0.85 8.53 -14.33
N LEU A 77 -1.75 9.11 -15.13
CA LEU A 77 -1.58 9.20 -16.58
C LEU A 77 -0.62 10.34 -16.94
N VAL A 78 0.43 10.02 -17.68
CA VAL A 78 1.43 10.98 -18.15
C VAL A 78 1.38 11.11 -19.68
N PRO A 79 1.80 12.25 -20.25
CA PRO A 79 1.94 12.37 -21.71
C PRO A 79 2.84 11.25 -22.24
N GLN A 80 2.43 10.59 -23.32
CA GLN A 80 3.28 9.62 -23.98
C GLN A 80 4.62 10.28 -24.38
N PRO A 81 5.78 9.62 -24.18
CA PRO A 81 7.07 10.16 -24.59
C PRO A 81 7.05 10.63 -26.06
N GLY A 82 7.51 11.87 -26.29
CA GLY A 82 7.50 12.51 -27.61
C GLY A 82 6.17 13.20 -27.99
N SER A 83 5.12 13.09 -27.18
CA SER A 83 3.86 13.83 -27.38
C SER A 83 3.91 15.23 -26.79
N LYS A 84 3.09 16.15 -27.31
CA LYS A 84 3.00 17.52 -26.78
C LYS A 84 2.28 17.50 -25.42
N PRO A 85 2.77 18.23 -24.40
CA PRO A 85 2.05 18.37 -23.14
C PRO A 85 0.63 18.91 -23.37
N GLY A 86 -0.36 18.28 -22.75
CA GLY A 86 -1.77 18.65 -22.89
C GLY A 86 -2.42 18.28 -24.24
N VAL A 87 -1.67 17.75 -25.20
CA VAL A 87 -2.16 17.36 -26.53
C VAL A 87 -1.58 16.02 -26.93
N GLY A 88 -2.40 14.97 -26.89
CA GLY A 88 -2.04 13.65 -27.37
C GLY A 88 -2.33 12.53 -26.38
N PRO A 89 -1.98 11.29 -26.77
CA PRO A 89 -2.27 10.11 -25.99
C PRO A 89 -1.48 10.07 -24.66
N LEU A 90 -2.05 9.39 -23.68
CA LEU A 90 -1.52 9.25 -22.33
C LEU A 90 -1.08 7.80 -22.08
N VAL A 91 -0.06 7.63 -21.25
CA VAL A 91 0.41 6.31 -20.80
C VAL A 91 0.44 6.27 -19.27
N TRP A 92 0.42 5.08 -18.69
CA TRP A 92 0.58 4.92 -17.26
C TRP A 92 2.01 5.29 -16.83
N GLY A 93 2.14 6.10 -15.79
CA GLY A 93 3.41 6.41 -15.14
C GLY A 93 3.98 5.26 -14.32
N PHE A 94 3.30 4.11 -14.27
CA PHE A 94 3.68 2.90 -13.55
C PHE A 94 3.41 1.66 -14.39
N SER A 95 4.01 0.53 -14.00
CA SER A 95 3.73 -0.78 -14.60
C SER A 95 2.49 -1.42 -13.97
N ILE A 96 1.42 -1.59 -14.75
CA ILE A 96 0.20 -2.29 -14.27
C ILE A 96 0.54 -3.70 -13.80
N GLU A 97 1.38 -4.43 -14.55
CA GLU A 97 1.80 -5.78 -14.16
C GLU A 97 2.63 -5.76 -12.88
N GLY A 98 3.53 -4.79 -12.72
CA GLY A 98 4.29 -4.65 -11.48
C GLY A 98 3.40 -4.37 -10.27
N CYS A 99 2.36 -3.54 -10.42
CA CYS A 99 1.37 -3.32 -9.36
C CYS A 99 0.59 -4.59 -9.02
N ALA A 100 0.23 -5.39 -10.01
CA ALA A 100 -0.46 -6.65 -9.78
C ALA A 100 0.45 -7.70 -9.13
N ASP A 101 1.72 -7.79 -9.52
CA ASP A 101 2.69 -8.67 -8.87
C ASP A 101 2.91 -8.28 -7.41
N MET A 102 3.02 -6.97 -7.12
CA MET A 102 3.11 -6.47 -5.74
C MET A 102 1.86 -6.78 -4.93
N TYR A 103 0.67 -6.57 -5.50
CA TYR A 103 -0.59 -6.87 -4.82
C TYR A 103 -0.74 -8.38 -4.55
N ASN A 104 -0.42 -9.23 -5.51
CA ASN A 104 -0.45 -10.68 -5.34
C ASN A 104 0.55 -11.14 -4.28
N SER A 105 1.76 -10.57 -4.26
CA SER A 105 2.72 -10.84 -3.20
C SER A 105 2.18 -10.42 -1.84
N TYR A 106 1.53 -9.26 -1.74
CA TYR A 106 0.91 -8.79 -0.51
C TYR A 106 -0.21 -9.73 -0.04
N SER A 107 -1.19 -10.02 -0.89
CA SER A 107 -2.38 -10.80 -0.51
C SER A 107 -2.08 -12.26 -0.15
N SER A 108 -1.01 -12.83 -0.71
CA SER A 108 -0.60 -14.22 -0.49
C SER A 108 0.52 -14.42 0.55
N THR A 109 1.00 -13.35 1.19
CA THR A 109 2.08 -13.46 2.19
C THR A 109 1.58 -13.16 3.59
N CYS A 110 1.67 -14.14 4.48
CA CYS A 110 1.41 -13.95 5.90
C CYS A 110 2.68 -13.48 6.63
N MET A 111 2.60 -12.31 7.28
CA MET A 111 3.71 -11.68 8.02
C MET A 111 3.49 -11.70 9.54
N TRP A 112 2.50 -12.43 10.05
CA TRP A 112 2.23 -12.47 11.49
C TRP A 112 3.41 -13.01 12.30
N ASP A 113 4.14 -14.00 11.80
CA ASP A 113 5.36 -14.51 12.47
C ASP A 113 6.45 -13.44 12.55
N VAL A 114 6.58 -12.61 11.51
CA VAL A 114 7.52 -11.48 11.51
C VAL A 114 7.11 -10.46 12.57
N ILE A 115 5.82 -10.13 12.68
CA ILE A 115 5.29 -9.19 13.67
C ILE A 115 5.48 -9.71 15.09
N LYS A 116 5.13 -10.98 15.37
CA LYS A 116 5.29 -11.60 16.68
C LYS A 116 6.75 -11.74 17.08
N GLY A 117 7.65 -11.94 16.11
CA GLY A 117 9.10 -11.98 16.30
C GLY A 117 9.79 -10.62 16.43
N THR A 118 9.06 -9.50 16.43
CA THR A 118 9.66 -8.17 16.56
C THR A 118 10.32 -7.96 17.92
N SER A 119 11.33 -7.08 17.94
CA SER A 119 12.02 -6.68 19.16
C SER A 119 12.02 -5.17 19.30
N THR A 120 12.36 -4.68 20.49
CA THR A 120 12.44 -3.25 20.78
C THR A 120 13.52 -2.52 19.96
N ASN A 121 14.45 -3.25 19.33
CA ASN A 121 15.43 -2.68 18.38
C ASN A 121 14.84 -2.39 17.00
N THR A 122 13.73 -3.05 16.64
CA THR A 122 13.03 -2.88 15.36
C THR A 122 11.52 -2.92 15.60
N PRO A 123 10.99 -1.91 16.32
CA PRO A 123 9.60 -1.90 16.67
C PRO A 123 8.70 -1.69 15.44
N VAL A 124 7.52 -2.29 15.50
CA VAL A 124 6.47 -2.15 14.48
C VAL A 124 5.28 -1.41 15.09
N ASP A 125 4.85 -0.35 14.41
CA ASP A 125 3.61 0.37 14.69
C ASP A 125 2.60 0.08 13.57
N LEU A 126 1.48 -0.53 13.92
CA LEU A 126 0.33 -0.75 13.05
C LEU A 126 -0.71 0.34 13.28
N VAL A 127 -1.11 1.05 12.23
CA VAL A 127 -2.21 2.01 12.28
C VAL A 127 -3.40 1.42 11.53
N ARG A 128 -4.56 1.27 12.19
CA ARG A 128 -5.83 0.87 11.58
C ARG A 128 -6.76 2.07 11.48
N ALA A 129 -7.47 2.20 10.37
CA ALA A 129 -8.52 3.20 10.22
C ALA A 129 -9.74 2.83 11.06
N GLU A 130 -10.40 3.81 11.70
CA GLU A 130 -11.63 3.55 12.47
C GLU A 130 -12.76 2.97 11.59
N LYS A 131 -12.83 3.37 10.32
CA LYS A 131 -13.83 2.90 9.37
C LYS A 131 -13.31 1.80 8.43
N CYS A 132 -12.28 1.06 8.85
CA CYS A 132 -11.77 -0.07 8.06
C CYS A 132 -12.80 -1.21 7.99
N ILE A 133 -12.70 -2.00 6.93
CA ILE A 133 -13.41 -3.28 6.86
C ILE A 133 -12.86 -4.16 7.99
N PRO A 134 -13.72 -4.80 8.80
CA PRO A 134 -13.25 -5.71 9.85
C PRO A 134 -12.32 -6.78 9.27
N TRP A 135 -11.26 -7.11 10.00
CA TRP A 135 -10.43 -8.26 9.65
C TRP A 135 -11.18 -9.55 9.96
N ASP A 136 -10.70 -10.64 9.37
CA ASP A 136 -11.20 -11.97 9.70
C ASP A 136 -10.85 -12.37 11.13
N VAL A 137 -11.44 -13.48 11.59
CA VAL A 137 -11.25 -13.99 12.96
C VAL A 137 -9.76 -14.26 13.23
N GLU A 138 -9.08 -14.88 12.27
CA GLU A 138 -7.65 -15.18 12.38
C GLU A 138 -6.81 -13.90 12.52
N GLY A 139 -7.12 -12.85 11.76
CA GLY A 139 -6.44 -11.57 11.87
C GLY A 139 -6.61 -10.88 13.21
N GLU A 140 -7.83 -10.89 13.77
CA GLU A 140 -8.08 -10.32 15.09
C GLU A 140 -7.42 -11.15 16.22
N GLU A 141 -7.41 -12.47 16.10
CA GLU A 141 -6.71 -13.36 17.04
C GLU A 141 -5.19 -13.14 17.02
N ASN A 142 -4.58 -13.07 15.83
CA ASN A 142 -3.16 -12.79 15.67
C ASN A 142 -2.78 -11.40 16.20
N LEU A 143 -3.64 -10.39 15.97
CA LEU A 143 -3.44 -9.05 16.51
C LEU A 143 -3.44 -9.06 18.04
N ALA A 144 -4.41 -9.73 18.66
CA ALA A 144 -4.49 -9.87 20.11
C ALA A 144 -3.27 -10.60 20.69
N GLU A 145 -2.83 -11.68 20.03
CA GLU A 145 -1.64 -12.42 20.43
C GLU A 145 -0.38 -11.55 20.36
N ALA A 146 -0.14 -10.86 19.24
CA ALA A 146 1.03 -10.00 19.06
C ALA A 146 1.09 -8.87 20.11
N LEU A 147 -0.06 -8.26 20.42
CA LEU A 147 -0.15 -7.23 21.47
C LEU A 147 0.14 -7.78 22.87
N SER A 148 -0.23 -9.04 23.13
CA SER A 148 0.00 -9.69 24.43
C SER A 148 1.45 -10.09 24.67
N GLN A 149 2.20 -10.40 23.60
CA GLN A 149 3.57 -10.89 23.70
C GLN A 149 4.58 -9.77 23.99
N ASN A 150 4.49 -8.63 23.29
CA ASN A 150 5.46 -7.55 23.44
C ASN A 150 4.90 -6.19 23.00
N SER A 151 4.16 -5.53 23.89
CA SER A 151 3.56 -4.20 23.63
C SER A 151 4.56 -3.07 23.44
N GLU A 152 5.84 -3.27 23.78
CA GLU A 152 6.90 -2.29 23.50
C GLU A 152 7.46 -2.44 22.08
N ALA A 153 7.57 -3.67 21.58
CA ALA A 153 8.04 -3.98 20.24
C ALA A 153 6.95 -3.88 19.18
N PHE A 154 5.70 -4.18 19.53
CA PHE A 154 4.55 -4.07 18.63
C PHE A 154 3.44 -3.21 19.24
N ARG A 155 3.01 -2.19 18.48
CA ARG A 155 1.97 -1.24 18.91
C ARG A 155 0.91 -1.14 17.84
N ALA A 156 -0.36 -1.17 18.25
CA ALA A 156 -1.49 -0.94 17.36
C ALA A 156 -2.19 0.37 17.73
N HIS A 157 -2.54 1.15 16.72
CA HIS A 157 -3.18 2.45 16.85
C HIS A 157 -4.45 2.47 16.01
N VAL A 158 -5.49 3.15 16.50
CA VAL A 158 -6.71 3.41 15.71
C VAL A 158 -6.72 4.88 15.31
N LEU A 159 -6.82 5.15 14.01
CA LEU A 159 -6.94 6.50 13.48
C LEU A 159 -8.42 6.89 13.36
N PRO A 160 -8.91 7.81 14.21
CA PRO A 160 -10.33 8.17 14.22
C PRO A 160 -10.73 8.87 12.93
N LYS A 161 -11.99 8.67 12.53
CA LYS A 161 -12.68 9.28 11.39
C LYS A 161 -12.07 8.99 10.01
N ALA A 162 -11.06 8.14 9.93
CA ALA A 162 -10.43 7.73 8.68
C ALA A 162 -11.06 6.47 8.07
N GLY A 163 -11.08 6.39 6.74
CA GLY A 163 -11.21 5.14 5.99
C GLY A 163 -9.83 4.61 5.58
N HIS A 164 -9.80 3.73 4.56
CA HIS A 164 -8.59 2.97 4.20
C HIS A 164 -7.39 3.84 3.81
N TRP A 165 -7.63 5.01 3.22
CA TRP A 165 -6.57 5.93 2.83
C TRP A 165 -6.21 6.87 3.98
N VAL A 166 -5.65 6.29 5.04
CA VAL A 166 -5.39 6.97 6.32
C VAL A 166 -4.65 8.32 6.18
N GLN A 167 -3.68 8.38 5.26
CA GLN A 167 -2.90 9.58 4.97
C GLN A 167 -3.70 10.69 4.26
N MET A 168 -4.78 10.34 3.57
CA MET A 168 -5.68 11.30 2.91
C MET A 168 -6.85 11.67 3.81
N ASP A 169 -7.39 10.69 4.55
CA ASP A 169 -8.63 10.86 5.32
C ASP A 169 -8.41 11.62 6.63
N ASN A 170 -7.28 11.37 7.32
CA ASN A 170 -6.92 12.10 8.54
C ASN A 170 -5.39 12.27 8.67
N PRO A 171 -4.75 13.07 7.80
CA PRO A 171 -3.31 13.30 7.83
C PRO A 171 -2.82 13.89 9.16
N THR A 172 -3.58 14.83 9.74
CA THR A 172 -3.21 15.46 11.02
C THR A 172 -3.20 14.45 12.16
N GLY A 173 -4.23 13.61 12.26
CA GLY A 173 -4.30 12.56 13.27
C GLY A 173 -3.18 11.52 13.09
N LEU A 174 -2.88 11.13 11.85
CA LEU A 174 -1.78 10.21 11.55
C LEU A 174 -0.43 10.78 12.00
N VAL A 175 -0.17 12.06 11.72
CA VAL A 175 1.06 12.74 12.16
C VAL A 175 1.15 12.78 13.68
N GLU A 176 0.06 13.10 14.39
CA GLU A 176 0.09 13.11 15.87
C GLU A 176 0.35 11.72 16.46
N ILE A 177 -0.14 10.64 15.84
CA ILE A 177 0.20 9.25 16.22
C ILE A 177 1.70 8.98 16.01
N MET A 178 2.27 9.42 14.89
CA MET A 178 3.67 9.15 14.53
C MET A 178 4.70 10.03 15.25
N LYS A 179 4.28 11.23 15.68
CA LYS A 179 5.14 12.27 16.25
C LYS A 179 6.04 11.81 17.40
N PRO A 180 5.59 11.00 18.39
CA PRO A 180 6.48 10.49 19.42
C PRO A 180 7.67 9.69 18.86
N SER A 181 7.49 8.97 17.76
CA SER A 181 8.57 8.21 17.13
C SER A 181 9.59 9.07 16.41
N PHE A 182 9.18 10.19 15.80
CA PHE A 182 10.13 11.14 15.20
C PHE A 182 11.03 11.80 16.24
N LEU A 183 10.50 12.09 17.43
CA LEU A 183 11.27 12.69 18.53
C LEU A 183 12.31 11.72 19.11
N ARG A 184 12.00 10.42 19.18
CA ARG A 184 12.92 9.37 19.63
C ARG A 184 14.12 9.14 18.71
N LEU A 185 14.03 9.55 17.44
CA LEU A 185 15.16 9.45 16.51
C LEU A 185 16.13 10.64 16.59
N CYS A 186 15.73 11.73 17.23
CA CYS A 186 16.53 12.94 17.40
C CYS A 186 17.42 12.90 18.67
N THR A 187 17.28 11.86 19.48
CA THR A 187 18.06 11.58 20.70
C THR A 187 18.97 10.39 20.49
#